data_AF-A0A437GXJ3-F1
#
_entry.id   AF-A0A437GXJ3-F1
#
_cell.length_a   1.000
_cell.length_b   1.000
_cell.length_c   1.000
_cell.angle_alpha   90.00
_cell.angle_beta   90.00
_cell.angle_gamma   90.00
#
_symmetry.space_group_name_H-M   'P 1'
#
loop_
_entity.id
_entity.type
_entity.pdbx_description
1 polymer ?
#
loop_
_entity_poly.entity_id
_entity_poly.type
_entity_poly.pdbx_seq_one_letter_code
_entity_poly.pdbx_strand_id
1 'polypeptide(L)'
;MSELPTTGRYAGKPFLRLLDSYVLDATGHLDQAADISLRIREPEFREKFGLQGSWRSIVEQRMSFPTGMPGAIREVWDKGKVKFLATHGTEPDPREFARMFVDSKFPH
;
A
#
# COMPACT_ATOMS: atom_id res chain seq x y z
N MET A 1 11.73 14.92 22.64
CA MET A 1 11.75 14.26 21.32
C MET A 1 11.03 12.93 21.49
N SER A 2 9.73 12.89 21.26
CA SER A 2 8.96 11.65 21.42
C SER A 2 9.06 10.86 20.12
N GLU A 3 9.81 9.76 20.16
CA GLU A 3 9.69 8.70 19.17
C GLU A 3 8.24 8.21 19.22
N LEU A 4 7.45 8.57 18.20
CA LEU A 4 6.11 8.03 18.05
C LEU A 4 6.25 6.51 18.00
N PRO A 5 5.51 5.77 18.85
CA PRO A 5 5.66 4.34 18.93
C PRO A 5 5.38 3.74 17.54
N THR A 6 6.28 2.87 17.06
CA THR A 6 6.01 1.99 15.90
C THR A 6 4.98 0.89 16.26
N THR A 7 4.03 1.22 17.14
CA THR A 7 3.04 0.32 17.71
C THR A 7 1.84 0.23 16.78
N GLY A 8 1.70 -0.93 16.12
CA GLY A 8 0.48 -1.30 15.40
C GLY A 8 0.77 -2.14 14.15
N ARG A 9 0.42 -3.44 14.20
CA ARG A 9 0.37 -4.47 13.12
C ARG A 9 1.62 -4.72 12.26
N TYR A 10 2.37 -3.68 11.90
CA TYR A 10 3.54 -3.68 11.03
C TYR A 10 4.86 -3.96 11.77
N ALA A 11 4.83 -4.08 13.11
CA ALA A 11 5.98 -4.50 13.90
C ALA A 11 6.49 -5.86 13.41
N GLY A 12 7.74 -5.91 12.97
CA GLY A 12 8.34 -7.12 12.39
C GLY A 12 7.84 -7.52 10.99
N LYS A 13 6.88 -6.78 10.39
CA LYS A 13 6.30 -7.08 9.06
C LYS A 13 6.58 -5.96 8.06
N PRO A 14 7.85 -5.73 7.67
CA PRO A 14 8.27 -4.63 6.80
C PRO A 14 7.62 -4.67 5.41
N PHE A 15 7.29 -5.87 4.93
CA PHE A 15 6.61 -6.04 3.65
C PHE A 15 5.18 -5.49 3.65
N LEU A 16 4.44 -5.65 4.76
CA LEU A 16 3.06 -5.16 4.81
C LEU A 16 3.00 -3.63 4.72
N ARG A 17 3.99 -2.91 5.27
CA ARG A 17 4.12 -1.45 5.08
C ARG A 17 4.37 -1.08 3.62
N LEU A 18 5.18 -1.89 2.92
CA LEU A 18 5.45 -1.68 1.50
C LEU A 18 4.20 -1.93 0.64
N LEU A 19 3.41 -2.96 0.98
CA LEU A 19 2.14 -3.25 0.33
C LEU A 19 1.09 -2.15 0.60
N ASP A 20 1.02 -1.61 1.81
CA ASP A 20 0.16 -0.47 2.13
C ASP A 20 0.50 0.75 1.25
N SER A 21 1.79 1.05 1.12
CA SER A 21 2.27 2.12 0.22
C SER A 21 1.94 1.85 -1.25
N TYR A 22 1.96 0.58 -1.69
CA TYR A 22 1.55 0.18 -3.04
C TYR A 22 0.06 0.46 -3.31
N VAL A 23 -0.80 0.21 -2.33
CA VAL A 23 -2.25 0.50 -2.46
C VAL A 23 -2.50 2.00 -2.46
N LEU A 24 -1.82 2.76 -1.59
CA LEU A 24 -1.91 4.23 -1.60
C LEU A 24 -1.42 4.81 -2.94
N ASP A 25 -0.36 4.25 -3.51
CA ASP A 25 0.13 4.66 -4.83
C ASP A 25 -0.88 4.37 -5.94
N ALA A 26 -1.43 3.15 -5.97
CA ALA A 26 -2.43 2.74 -6.95
C ALA A 26 -3.69 3.62 -6.92
N THR A 27 -4.06 4.12 -5.74
CA THR A 27 -5.21 5.02 -5.56
C THR A 27 -4.87 6.51 -5.73
N GLY A 28 -3.59 6.86 -5.93
CA GLY A 28 -3.14 8.25 -6.08
C GLY A 28 -3.02 9.04 -4.77
N HIS A 29 -3.00 8.37 -3.62
CA HIS A 29 -2.91 8.97 -2.28
C HIS A 29 -1.53 8.77 -1.61
N LEU A 30 -0.54 8.25 -2.34
CA LEU A 30 0.84 8.21 -1.87
C LEU A 30 1.48 9.59 -2.04
N ASP A 31 1.98 10.15 -0.94
CA ASP A 31 2.70 11.41 -0.97
C ASP A 31 4.03 11.31 -1.74
N GLN A 32 4.43 12.38 -2.43
CA GLN A 32 5.65 12.40 -3.23
C GLN A 32 6.91 12.15 -2.39
N ALA A 33 6.99 12.69 -1.17
CA ALA A 33 8.13 12.45 -0.28
C ALA A 33 8.19 10.98 0.16
N ALA A 34 7.03 10.33 0.30
CA ALA A 34 6.96 8.90 0.58
C ALA A 34 7.44 8.07 -0.62
N ASP A 35 7.02 8.38 -1.86
CA ASP A 35 7.53 7.68 -3.06
C ASP A 35 9.05 7.85 -3.23
N ILE A 36 9.58 9.06 -3.04
CA ILE A 36 11.03 9.33 -3.08
C ILE A 36 11.75 8.49 -2.03
N SER A 37 11.23 8.49 -0.79
CA SER A 37 11.82 7.70 0.30
C SER A 37 11.81 6.19 0.00
N LEU A 38 10.76 5.67 -0.65
CA LEU A 38 10.69 4.27 -1.05
C LEU A 38 11.66 3.93 -2.19
N ARG A 39 11.83 4.83 -3.16
CA ARG A 39 12.79 4.68 -4.26
C ARG A 39 14.23 4.63 -3.77
N ILE A 40 14.60 5.50 -2.83
CA ILE A 40 15.95 5.50 -2.21
C ILE A 40 16.25 4.15 -1.54
N ARG A 41 15.21 3.50 -1.00
CA ARG A 41 15.32 2.23 -0.27
C ARG A 41 15.13 0.98 -1.13
N GLU A 42 14.95 1.14 -2.44
CA GLU A 42 14.88 0.01 -3.36
C GLU A 42 16.07 -0.95 -3.26
N PRO A 43 17.34 -0.51 -3.11
CA PRO A 43 18.46 -1.42 -2.88
C PRO A 43 18.24 -2.31 -1.66
N GLU A 44 17.84 -1.72 -0.51
CA GLU A 44 17.53 -2.48 0.71
C GLU A 44 16.39 -3.48 0.47
N PHE A 45 15.35 -3.10 -0.28
CA PHE A 45 14.23 -4.00 -0.58
C PHE A 45 14.65 -5.16 -1.46
N ARG A 46 15.51 -4.93 -2.45
CA ARG A 46 16.04 -5.98 -3.32
C ARG A 46 16.83 -7.01 -2.51
N GLU A 47 17.73 -6.54 -1.65
CA GLU A 47 18.51 -7.41 -0.75
C GLU A 47 17.61 -8.18 0.22
N LYS A 48 16.68 -7.47 0.86
CA LYS A 48 15.82 -8.04 1.91
C LYS A 48 14.80 -9.05 1.38
N PHE A 49 14.31 -8.86 0.15
CA PHE A 49 13.26 -9.68 -0.41
C PHE A 49 13.75 -10.63 -1.51
N GLY A 50 15.01 -10.52 -1.95
CA GLY A 50 15.56 -11.35 -3.02
C GLY A 50 14.89 -11.12 -4.38
N LEU A 51 14.30 -9.94 -4.59
CA LEU A 51 13.55 -9.56 -5.79
C LEU A 51 14.21 -8.36 -6.46
N GLN A 52 13.95 -8.16 -7.75
CA GLN A 52 14.56 -7.09 -8.55
C GLN A 52 13.54 -6.06 -9.02
N GLY A 53 14.05 -4.93 -9.51
CA GLY A 53 13.25 -3.84 -10.08
C GLY A 53 12.87 -2.76 -9.09
N SER A 54 11.80 -2.03 -9.39
CA SER A 54 11.29 -0.95 -8.54
C SER A 54 10.62 -1.50 -7.28
N TRP A 55 10.42 -0.66 -6.27
CA TRP A 55 9.68 -1.08 -5.06
C TRP A 55 8.26 -1.58 -5.38
N ARG A 56 7.62 -1.04 -6.43
CA ARG A 56 6.32 -1.51 -6.95
C ARG A 56 6.43 -2.91 -7.55
N SER A 57 7.45 -3.14 -8.38
CA SER A 57 7.72 -4.44 -9.00
C SER A 57 8.02 -5.50 -7.95
N ILE A 58 8.69 -5.16 -6.86
CA ILE A 58 8.95 -6.06 -5.73
C ILE A 58 7.63 -6.49 -5.07
N VAL A 59 6.69 -5.57 -4.87
CA VAL A 59 5.36 -5.89 -4.33
C VAL A 59 4.60 -6.81 -5.28
N GLU A 60 4.57 -6.48 -6.57
CA GLU A 60 3.88 -7.27 -7.60
C GLU A 60 4.40 -8.70 -7.67
N GLN A 61 5.73 -8.87 -7.73
CA GLN A 61 6.37 -10.18 -7.74
C GLN A 61 6.05 -10.97 -6.46
N ARG A 62 6.19 -10.33 -5.29
CA ARG A 62 5.97 -11.02 -4.01
C ARG A 62 4.52 -11.42 -3.79
N MET A 63 3.57 -10.62 -4.25
CA MET A 63 2.15 -10.92 -4.19
C MET A 63 1.67 -11.81 -5.34
N SER A 64 2.53 -12.06 -6.34
CA SER A 64 2.14 -12.67 -7.62
C SER A 64 0.93 -11.95 -8.24
N PHE A 65 0.92 -10.63 -8.17
CA PHE A 65 -0.15 -9.83 -8.73
C PHE A 65 -0.11 -9.86 -10.27
N PRO A 66 -1.28 -9.97 -10.93
CA PRO A 66 -1.34 -9.89 -12.38
C PRO A 66 -0.99 -8.49 -12.87
N THR A 67 -0.54 -8.40 -14.12
CA THR A 67 -0.38 -7.11 -14.80
C THR A 67 -1.69 -6.33 -14.76
N GLY A 68 -1.62 -5.06 -14.36
CA GLY A 68 -2.80 -4.19 -14.23
C GLY A 68 -3.44 -4.18 -12.84
N MET A 69 -2.86 -4.87 -11.85
CA MET A 69 -3.34 -4.81 -10.47
C MET A 69 -3.49 -3.38 -9.90
N PRO A 70 -2.60 -2.41 -10.18
CA PRO A 70 -2.82 -1.02 -9.75
C PRO A 70 -4.13 -0.44 -10.29
N GLY A 71 -4.46 -0.74 -11.55
CA GLY A 71 -5.71 -0.31 -12.18
C GLY A 71 -6.94 -0.95 -11.54
N ALA A 72 -6.87 -2.25 -11.20
CA ALA A 72 -7.94 -2.94 -10.48
C ALA A 72 -8.16 -2.37 -9.08
N ILE A 73 -7.08 -2.09 -8.34
CA ILE A 73 -7.14 -1.44 -7.02
C ILE A 73 -7.80 -0.06 -7.14
N ARG A 74 -7.37 0.74 -8.12
CA ARG A 74 -7.95 2.06 -8.39
C ARG A 74 -9.43 1.99 -8.72
N GLU A 75 -9.84 1.04 -9.55
CA GLU A 75 -11.25 0.88 -9.92
C GLU A 75 -12.13 0.55 -8.70
N VAL A 76 -11.66 -0.36 -7.83
CA VAL A 76 -12.36 -0.71 -6.59
C VAL A 76 -12.45 0.50 -5.66
N TRP A 77 -11.38 1.29 -5.54
CA TRP A 77 -11.36 2.53 -4.77
C TRP A 77 -12.37 3.55 -5.31
N ASP A 78 -12.34 3.85 -6.61
CA ASP A 78 -13.20 4.86 -7.22
C ASP A 78 -14.68 4.48 -7.10
N LYS A 79 -15.03 3.21 -7.33
CA LYS A 79 -16.39 2.68 -7.13
C LYS A 79 -16.81 2.73 -5.65
N GLY A 80 -15.91 2.33 -4.76
CA GLY A 80 -16.15 2.34 -3.31
C GLY A 80 -16.37 3.75 -2.77
N LYS A 81 -15.57 4.70 -3.23
CA LYS A 81 -15.65 6.13 -2.88
C LYS A 81 -17.00 6.73 -3.22
N VAL A 82 -17.53 6.49 -4.43
CA VAL A 82 -18.86 6.98 -4.82
C VAL A 82 -19.96 6.41 -3.92
N LYS A 83 -19.93 5.09 -3.66
CA LYS A 83 -20.92 4.43 -2.81
C LYS A 83 -20.85 4.91 -1.36
N PHE A 84 -19.64 5.07 -0.82
CA PHE A 84 -19.41 5.49 0.55
C PHE A 84 -19.88 6.93 0.76
N LEU A 85 -19.57 7.84 -0.18
CA LEU A 85 -20.06 9.22 -0.17
C LEU A 85 -21.59 9.28 -0.20
N ALA A 86 -22.23 8.49 -1.06
CA ALA A 86 -23.69 8.44 -1.15
C ALA A 86 -24.36 7.90 0.14
N THR A 87 -23.69 7.01 0.87
CA THR A 87 -24.24 6.35 2.06
C THR A 87 -23.95 7.12 3.35
N HIS A 88 -22.75 7.69 3.48
CA HIS A 88 -22.23 8.27 4.71
C HIS A 88 -22.05 9.80 4.65
N GLY A 89 -22.20 10.42 3.47
CA GLY A 89 -22.03 11.86 3.29
C GLY A 89 -20.58 12.36 3.40
N THR A 90 -19.61 11.45 3.48
CA THR A 90 -18.17 11.76 3.52
C THR A 90 -17.40 10.82 2.60
N GLU A 91 -16.22 11.24 2.16
CA GLU A 91 -15.31 10.37 1.41
C GLU A 91 -14.68 9.32 2.35
N PRO A 92 -14.42 8.09 1.87
CA PRO A 92 -13.70 7.10 2.66
C PRO A 92 -12.24 7.52 2.85
N ASP A 93 -11.63 7.09 3.95
CA ASP A 93 -10.21 7.32 4.18
C ASP A 93 -9.35 6.35 3.33
N PRO A 94 -8.40 6.85 2.52
CA PRO A 94 -7.57 6.01 1.65
C PRO A 94 -6.63 5.08 2.42
N ARG A 95 -6.21 5.46 3.64
CA ARG A 95 -5.35 4.61 4.49
C ARG A 95 -6.16 3.47 5.11
N GLU A 96 -7.41 3.71 5.49
CA GLU A 96 -8.32 2.65 5.91
C GLU A 96 -8.63 1.69 4.76
N PHE A 97 -8.82 2.19 3.53
CA PHE A 97 -8.94 1.33 2.36
C PHE A 97 -7.69 0.49 2.12
N ALA A 98 -6.49 1.09 2.18
CA ALA A 98 -5.23 0.37 2.06
C ALA A 98 -5.09 -0.72 3.13
N ARG A 99 -5.42 -0.39 4.39
CA ARG A 99 -5.45 -1.34 5.49
C ARG A 99 -6.39 -2.50 5.21
N MET A 100 -7.65 -2.24 4.86
CA MET A 100 -8.63 -3.29 4.58
C MET A 100 -8.21 -4.19 3.41
N PHE A 101 -7.59 -3.61 2.38
CA PHE A 101 -7.05 -4.35 1.25
C PHE A 101 -5.92 -5.30 1.70
N VAL A 102 -4.95 -4.79 2.46
CA VAL A 102 -3.83 -5.60 3.01
C VAL A 102 -4.36 -6.72 3.89
N ASP A 103 -5.32 -6.44 4.76
CA ASP A 103 -5.96 -7.40 5.64
C ASP A 103 -6.66 -8.52 4.88
N SER A 104 -7.31 -8.20 3.75
CA SER A 104 -7.97 -9.21 2.91
C SER A 104 -6.99 -10.21 2.27
N LYS A 105 -5.73 -9.80 2.08
CA LYS A 105 -4.67 -10.65 1.50
C LYS A 105 -3.86 -11.38 2.57
N PHE A 106 -3.81 -10.85 3.78
CA PHE A 106 -3.12 -11.43 4.92
C PHE A 106 -4.04 -11.43 6.15
N PRO A 107 -5.08 -12.31 6.17
CA PRO A 107 -5.86 -12.53 7.37
C PRO A 107 -4.95 -13.09 8.47
N HIS A 108 -5.07 -12.57 9.69
CA HIS A 108 -4.29 -13.05 10.84
C HIS A 108 -4.86 -14.34 11.42
#